data_AF-A0A977PTV3-F1
#
_entry.id   AF-A0A977PTV3-F1
#
_cell.length_a   1.000
_cell.length_b   1.000
_cell.length_c   1.000
_cell.angle_alpha   90.00
_cell.angle_beta   90.00
_cell.angle_gamma   90.00
#
_symmetry.space_group_name_H-M   'P 1'
#
loop_
_entity.id
_entity.type
_entity.pdbx_description
1 polymer ?
#
loop_
_entity_poly.entity_id
_entity_poly.type
_entity_poly.pdbx_seq_one_letter_code
_entity_poly.pdbx_strand_id
1 'polypeptide(L)'
;MQSFLIWLLVIFCGAFFTLCDSLSANWGKTGDWKSMAIVCILSPFTYLFFGLLNQKVNLGIAGSLVNLMIVMGTVFVGIFYFHETLTSVQYIGLFLALVAIALLNT
;
A
#
# COMPACT_ATOMS: atom_id res chain seq x y z
N MET A 1 -0.61 -13.43 20.80
CA MET A 1 -0.05 -14.07 19.58
C MET A 1 -0.87 -13.72 18.32
N GLN A 2 -2.21 -13.73 18.39
CA GLN A 2 -3.10 -13.37 17.26
C GLN A 2 -2.88 -11.94 16.73
N SER A 3 -2.71 -10.95 17.61
CA SER A 3 -2.47 -9.55 17.21
C SER A 3 -1.12 -9.33 16.50
N PHE A 4 -0.07 -10.07 16.87
CA PHE A 4 1.22 -9.99 16.20
C PHE A 4 1.14 -10.50 14.76
N LEU A 5 0.42 -11.61 14.56
CA LEU A 5 0.23 -12.20 13.23
C LEU A 5 -0.62 -11.32 12.31
N ILE A 6 -1.62 -10.61 12.87
CA ILE A 6 -2.44 -9.63 12.15
C ILE A 6 -1.57 -8.45 11.69
N TRP A 7 -0.75 -7.88 12.58
CA TRP A 7 0.14 -6.79 12.21
C TRP A 7 1.17 -7.19 11.17
N LEU A 8 1.72 -8.40 11.27
CA LEU A 8 2.64 -8.94 10.27
C LEU A 8 1.95 -9.08 8.90
N LEU A 9 0.71 -9.59 8.87
CA LEU A 9 -0.10 -9.65 7.66
C LEU A 9 -0.39 -8.27 7.07
N VAL A 10 -0.71 -7.26 7.89
CA VAL A 10 -0.94 -5.87 7.45
C VAL A 10 0.32 -5.30 6.80
N ILE A 11 1.47 -5.42 7.45
CA ILE A 11 2.75 -4.92 6.94
C ILE A 11 3.09 -5.62 5.62
N PHE A 12 2.97 -6.95 5.58
CA PHE A 12 3.28 -7.74 4.38
C PHE A 12 2.34 -7.39 3.23
N CYS A 13 1.03 -7.30 3.49
CA CYS A 13 0.03 -6.94 2.49
C CYS A 13 0.25 -5.51 1.96
N GLY A 14 0.46 -4.54 2.85
CA GLY A 14 0.75 -3.16 2.47
C GLY A 14 2.05 -3.03 1.66
N ALA A 15 3.10 -3.77 2.02
CA ALA A 15 4.35 -3.80 1.26
C ALA A 15 4.17 -4.38 -0.14
N PHE A 16 3.46 -5.50 -0.27
CA PHE A 16 3.18 -6.12 -1.57
C PHE A 16 2.33 -5.23 -2.47
N PHE A 17 1.29 -4.59 -1.94
CA PHE A 17 0.50 -3.63 -2.71
C PHE A 17 1.34 -2.43 -3.14
N THR A 18 2.13 -1.86 -2.22
CA THR A 18 3.05 -0.76 -2.54
C THR A 18 4.02 -1.14 -3.65
N LEU A 19 4.57 -2.36 -3.62
CA LEU A 19 5.45 -2.89 -4.67
C LEU A 19 4.72 -3.03 -6.00
N CYS A 20 3.50 -3.56 -6.00
CA CYS A 20 2.68 -3.66 -7.21
C CYS A 20 2.42 -2.28 -7.82
N ASP A 21 2.03 -1.30 -7.00
CA ASP A 21 1.75 0.07 -7.44
C ASP A 21 3.03 0.72 -8.00
N SER A 22 4.16 0.54 -7.31
CA SER A 22 5.45 1.09 -7.73
C SER A 22 5.96 0.49 -9.03
N LEU A 23 5.81 -0.83 -9.22
CA LEU A 23 6.17 -1.51 -10.47
C LEU A 23 5.23 -1.14 -11.61
N SER A 24 3.94 -0.96 -11.32
CA SER A 24 2.98 -0.46 -12.31
C SER A 24 3.30 0.98 -12.74
N ALA A 25 3.66 1.85 -11.78
CA ALA A 25 4.15 3.19 -12.06
C ALA A 25 5.47 3.17 -12.87
N ASN A 26 6.38 2.24 -12.56
CA ASN A 26 7.61 2.08 -13.32
C ASN A 26 7.34 1.69 -14.77
N TRP A 27 6.44 0.73 -15.01
CA TRP A 27 5.97 0.39 -16.36
C TRP A 27 5.35 1.61 -17.07
N GLY A 28 4.50 2.37 -16.38
CA GLY A 28 3.88 3.58 -16.94
C GLY A 28 4.89 4.65 -17.37
N LYS A 29 6.04 4.75 -16.68
CA LYS A 29 7.11 5.72 -17.01
C LYS A 29 8.13 5.21 -18.02
N THR A 30 8.46 3.93 -17.99
CA THR A 30 9.57 3.35 -18.79
C THR A 30 9.11 2.50 -19.97
N GLY A 31 7.84 2.07 -19.99
CA GLY A 31 7.31 1.10 -20.94
C GLY A 31 7.81 -0.33 -20.73
N ASP A 32 8.52 -0.61 -19.63
CA ASP A 32 9.10 -1.94 -19.38
C ASP A 32 8.04 -2.97 -18.98
N TRP A 33 7.65 -3.81 -19.95
CA TRP A 33 6.67 -4.88 -19.76
C TRP A 33 7.07 -5.93 -18.72
N LYS A 34 8.36 -6.03 -18.35
CA LYS A 34 8.80 -6.94 -17.28
C LYS A 34 8.21 -6.52 -15.93
N SER A 35 8.17 -5.21 -15.66
CA SER A 35 7.57 -4.67 -14.44
C SER A 35 6.08 -5.05 -14.36
N MET A 36 5.36 -4.97 -15.48
CA MET A 36 3.95 -5.37 -15.55
C MET A 36 3.75 -6.88 -15.41
N ALA A 37 4.62 -7.70 -16.00
CA ALA A 37 4.56 -9.15 -15.86
C ALA A 37 4.74 -9.59 -14.39
N ILE A 38 5.64 -8.94 -13.65
CA ILE A 38 5.82 -9.17 -12.22
C ILE A 38 4.54 -8.81 -11.46
N VAL A 39 3.94 -7.65 -11.74
CA VAL A 39 2.68 -7.22 -11.10
C VAL A 39 1.54 -8.22 -11.34
N CYS A 40 1.39 -8.71 -12.57
CA CYS A 40 0.37 -9.71 -12.91
C CYS A 40 0.53 -11.00 -12.10
N ILE A 41 1.76 -11.43 -11.83
CA ILE A 41 2.04 -12.61 -11.01
C ILE A 41 1.87 -12.31 -9.52
N LEU A 42 2.28 -11.12 -9.07
CA LEU A 42 2.30 -10.76 -7.64
C LEU A 42 0.89 -10.44 -7.12
N SER A 43 0.05 -9.80 -7.95
CA SER A 43 -1.25 -9.28 -7.53
C SER A 43 -2.21 -10.33 -6.93
N PRO A 44 -2.34 -11.56 -7.46
CA PRO A 44 -3.22 -12.57 -6.87
C PRO A 44 -2.75 -12.98 -5.48
N PHE A 45 -1.43 -13.04 -5.24
CA PHE A 45 -0.89 -13.33 -3.91
C PHE A 45 -1.19 -12.19 -2.94
N THR A 46 -1.05 -10.95 -3.39
CA THR A 46 -1.36 -9.77 -2.58
C THR A 46 -2.82 -9.76 -2.12
N TYR A 47 -3.76 -10.03 -3.04
CA TYR A 47 -5.18 -10.13 -2.71
C TYR A 47 -5.51 -11.36 -1.86
N LEU A 48 -4.78 -12.46 -2.01
CA LEU A 48 -4.92 -13.63 -1.14
C LEU A 48 -4.53 -13.30 0.31
N PHE A 49 -3.40 -12.61 0.52
CA PHE A 49 -3.02 -12.14 1.86
C PHE A 49 -4.03 -11.17 2.45
N PHE A 50 -4.58 -10.26 1.63
CA PHE A 50 -5.65 -9.36 2.06
C PHE A 50 -6.91 -10.13 2.47
N GLY A 51 -7.31 -11.15 1.69
CA GLY A 51 -8.42 -12.03 2.04
C GLY A 51 -8.21 -12.77 3.36
N LEU A 52 -7.01 -13.30 3.60
CA LEU A 52 -6.65 -13.94 4.87
C LEU A 52 -6.65 -12.97 6.05
N LEU A 53 -6.23 -11.72 5.83
CA LEU A 53 -6.33 -10.67 6.84
C LEU A 53 -7.79 -10.36 7.18
N ASN A 54 -8.64 -10.29 6.16
CA ASN A 54 -10.06 -9.97 6.31
C ASN A 54 -10.88 -11.09 6.96
N GLN A 55 -10.37 -12.33 7.00
CA GLN A 55 -10.94 -13.41 7.83
C GLN A 55 -10.72 -13.17 9.33
N LYS A 56 -9.75 -12.34 9.71
CA LYS A 56 -9.35 -12.10 11.11
C LYS A 56 -9.76 -10.72 11.62
N VAL A 57 -10.05 -9.78 10.72
CA VAL A 57 -10.31 -8.37 11.03
C VAL A 57 -11.44 -7.87 10.12
N ASN A 58 -12.29 -6.99 10.62
CA ASN A 58 -13.33 -6.36 9.80
C ASN A 58 -12.75 -5.59 8.61
N LEU A 59 -13.45 -5.62 7.48
CA LEU A 59 -13.04 -4.96 6.23
C LEU A 59 -12.71 -3.48 6.42
N GLY A 60 -13.46 -2.76 7.27
CA GLY A 60 -13.19 -1.34 7.55
C GLY A 60 -11.80 -1.11 8.16
N ILE A 61 -11.40 -1.94 9.13
CA ILE A 61 -10.12 -1.81 9.83
C ILE A 61 -8.98 -2.38 8.95
N ALA A 62 -9.17 -3.58 8.38
CA ALA A 62 -8.17 -4.19 7.51
C ALA A 62 -7.88 -3.33 6.28
N GLY A 63 -8.94 -2.83 5.62
CA GLY A 63 -8.83 -2.00 4.43
C GLY A 63 -8.20 -0.63 4.72
N SER A 64 -8.59 0.03 5.82
CA SER A 64 -8.01 1.33 6.18
C SER A 64 -6.52 1.23 6.54
N LEU A 65 -6.13 0.23 7.34
CA LEU A 65 -4.72 0.00 7.69
C LEU A 65 -3.85 -0.35 6.48
N VAL A 66 -4.34 -1.23 5.60
CA VAL A 66 -3.58 -1.60 4.40
C VAL A 66 -3.48 -0.43 3.43
N ASN A 67 -4.58 0.30 3.17
CA ASN A 67 -4.54 1.49 2.32
C ASN A 67 -3.64 2.59 2.89
N LEU A 68 -3.56 2.75 4.21
CA LEU A 68 -2.59 3.66 4.82
C LEU A 68 -1.16 3.30 4.42
N MET A 69 -0.81 2.03 4.59
CA MET A 69 0.52 1.52 4.27
C MET A 69 0.82 1.69 2.78
N ILE A 70 -0.17 1.52 1.92
CA ILE A 70 -0.05 1.74 0.47
C ILE A 70 0.20 3.22 0.17
N VAL A 71 -0.62 4.12 0.72
CA VAL A 71 -0.46 5.57 0.48
C VAL A 71 0.91 6.04 0.98
N MET A 72 1.29 5.68 2.21
CA MET A 72 2.59 6.05 2.77
C MET A 72 3.74 5.42 1.99
N GLY A 73 3.62 4.13 1.66
CA GLY A 73 4.64 3.39 0.92
C GLY A 73 4.85 3.93 -0.49
N THR A 74 3.78 4.17 -1.24
CA THR A 74 3.86 4.69 -2.62
C THR A 74 4.39 6.12 -2.65
N VAL A 75 4.01 6.96 -1.69
CA VAL A 75 4.60 8.30 -1.53
C VAL A 75 6.09 8.22 -1.21
N PHE A 76 6.49 7.29 -0.33
CA PHE A 76 7.90 7.08 -0.01
C PHE A 76 8.69 6.61 -1.24
N VAL A 77 8.15 5.66 -2.01
CA VAL A 77 8.77 5.21 -3.26
C VAL A 77 8.78 6.33 -4.32
N GLY A 78 7.72 7.13 -4.42
CA GLY A 78 7.67 8.33 -5.28
C GLY A 78 8.82 9.29 -5.01
N ILE A 79 9.04 9.63 -3.73
CA ILE A 79 10.12 10.54 -3.32
C ILE A 79 11.51 9.92 -3.53
N PHE A 80 11.72 8.68 -3.07
CA PHE A 80 13.07 8.11 -3.02
C PHE A 80 13.52 7.41 -4.30
N TYR A 81 12.61 6.69 -4.99
CA TYR A 81 12.93 5.93 -6.20
C TYR A 81 12.65 6.75 -7.47
N PHE A 82 11.52 7.46 -7.52
CA PHE A 82 11.16 8.28 -8.67
C PHE A 82 11.62 9.73 -8.58
N HIS A 83 12.22 10.13 -7.46
CA HIS A 83 12.70 11.50 -7.20
C HIS A 83 11.61 12.57 -7.39
N GLU A 84 10.36 12.23 -7.06
CA GLU A 84 9.23 13.15 -7.18
C GLU A 84 9.25 14.22 -6.08
N THR A 85 8.98 15.46 -6.46
CA THR A 85 8.80 16.57 -5.53
C THR A 85 7.33 16.74 -5.20
N LEU A 86 6.97 16.61 -3.92
CA LEU A 86 5.62 16.87 -3.47
C LEU A 86 5.38 18.37 -3.29
N THR A 87 4.23 18.82 -3.75
CA THR A 87 3.73 20.17 -3.51
C THR A 87 3.25 20.34 -2.05
N SER A 88 3.24 21.57 -1.54
CA SER A 88 2.73 21.86 -0.18
C SER A 88 1.29 21.38 0.04
N VAL A 89 0.46 21.38 -1.00
CA VAL A 89 -0.93 20.88 -0.93
C VAL A 89 -0.97 19.34 -0.80
N GLN A 90 -0.08 18.62 -1.48
CA GLN A 90 0.02 17.16 -1.36
C GLN A 90 0.47 16.73 0.05
N TYR A 91 1.36 17.50 0.68
CA TYR A 91 1.71 17.26 2.09
C TYR A 91 0.53 17.44 3.04
N ILE A 92 -0.30 18.48 2.83
CA ILE A 92 -1.54 18.68 3.60
C ILE A 92 -2.51 17.51 3.36
N GLY A 93 -2.65 17.06 2.11
CA GLY A 93 -3.47 15.90 1.76
C GLY A 93 -2.98 14.62 2.46
N LEU A 94 -1.66 14.38 2.48
CA LEU A 94 -1.07 13.24 3.18
C LEU A 94 -1.33 13.30 4.69
N PHE A 95 -1.23 14.48 5.30
CA PHE A 95 -1.57 14.69 6.70
C PHE A 95 -3.04 14.39 6.99
N LEU A 96 -3.96 14.89 6.15
CA LEU A 96 -5.39 14.61 6.26
C LEU A 96 -5.70 13.11 6.10
N ALA A 97 -5.02 12.43 5.19
CA ALA A 97 -5.16 10.99 5.02
C ALA A 97 -4.74 10.22 6.28
N LEU A 98 -3.63 10.62 6.91
CA LEU A 98 -3.18 10.06 8.19
C LEU A 98 -4.24 10.27 9.30
N VAL A 99 -4.82 11.47 9.39
CA VAL A 99 -5.88 11.79 10.37
C VAL A 99 -7.15 10.96 10.13
N ALA A 100 -7.62 10.87 8.89
CA ALA A 100 -8.81 10.10 8.53
C ALA A 100 -8.67 8.63 8.94
N ILE A 101 -7.47 8.07 8.74
CA ILE A 101 -7.21 6.67 9.06
C ILE A 101 -7.02 6.47 10.57
N ALA A 102 -6.40 7.41 11.28
CA ALA A 102 -6.34 7.37 12.75
C ALA A 102 -7.74 7.33 13.38
N LEU A 103 -8.69 8.09 12.82
CA LEU A 103 -10.09 8.09 13.25
C LEU A 103 -10.84 6.79 12.90
N LEU A 104 -10.50 6.14 11.79
CA LEU A 104 -11.08 4.84 11.40
C LEU A 104 -10.55 3.65 12.23
N ASN A 105 -9.41 3.83 12.89
CA ASN A 105 -8.77 2.82 13.73
C ASN A 105 -9.12 2.97 15.24
N THR A 106 -10.01 3.90 15.60
CA THR A 106 -10.64 4.03 16.93
C THR A 106 -11.99 3.32 16.99
#